data_AF-A0A150GKL7-F1
#
_entry.id   AF-A0A150GKL7-F1
#
_cell.length_a   1.000
_cell.length_b   1.000
_cell.length_c   1.000
_cell.angle_alpha   90.00
_cell.angle_beta   90.00
_cell.angle_gamma   90.00
#
_symmetry.space_group_name_H-M   'P 1'
#
loop_
_entity.id
_entity.type
_entity.pdbx_description
1 polymer ?
#
loop_
_entity_poly.entity_id
_entity_poly.type
_entity_poly.pdbx_seq_one_letter_code
_entity_poly.pdbx_strand_id
1 'polypeptide(L)'
;MQGPEGHGRLYADEVFRLRIEFGEQYPLDPPDVIFLSPSPIHPHIYTNGHICLDILYSGHNGGWSPALTMSKVVLSLRSMLASATEKKRPPGDAEYCARVGNRSPKLTRWMFEDDKV
;
A
#
# COMPACT_ATOMS: atom_id res chain seq x y z
N MET A 1 -11.89 1.85 5.24
CA MET A 1 -11.01 1.36 6.31
C MET A 1 -10.83 2.49 7.30
N GLN A 2 -11.15 2.26 8.57
CA GLN A 2 -10.87 3.20 9.65
C GLN A 2 -9.39 3.14 10.02
N GLY A 3 -8.80 4.29 10.29
CA GLY A 3 -7.45 4.38 10.83
C GLY A 3 -7.30 3.66 12.18
N PRO A 4 -6.05 3.46 12.64
CA PRO A 4 -5.77 2.89 13.96
C PRO A 4 -6.31 3.79 15.08
N GLU A 5 -7.03 3.18 16.02
CA GLU A 5 -7.55 3.85 17.21
C GLU A 5 -6.44 4.10 18.24
N GLY A 6 -6.61 5.14 19.05
CA GLY A 6 -5.74 5.43 20.20
C GLY A 6 -5.18 6.85 20.19
N HIS A 7 -5.11 7.45 21.38
CA HIS A 7 -4.58 8.79 21.57
C HIS A 7 -3.11 8.87 21.12
N GLY A 8 -2.77 9.88 20.31
CA GLY A 8 -1.42 10.06 19.77
C GLY A 8 -1.11 9.29 18.48
N ARG A 9 -2.05 8.52 17.92
CA ARG A 9 -1.90 7.92 16.58
C ARG A 9 -2.15 8.98 15.49
N LEU A 10 -1.28 9.01 14.48
CA LEU A 10 -1.34 10.02 13.41
C LEU A 10 -2.62 9.99 12.58
N TYR A 11 -3.24 8.82 12.42
CA TYR A 11 -4.43 8.62 11.59
C TYR A 11 -5.66 8.23 12.42
N ALA A 12 -5.66 8.54 13.72
CA ALA A 12 -6.84 8.34 14.57
C ALA A 12 -8.04 9.09 13.97
N ASP A 13 -9.21 8.46 14.02
CA ASP A 13 -10.49 9.00 13.54
C ASP A 13 -10.57 9.30 12.03
N GLU A 14 -9.53 8.99 11.24
CA GLU A 14 -9.54 9.13 9.80
C GLU A 14 -10.15 7.89 9.10
N VAL A 15 -10.87 8.14 8.01
CA VAL A 15 -11.48 7.07 7.19
C VAL A 15 -10.93 7.13 5.78
N PHE A 16 -10.33 6.01 5.35
CA PHE A 16 -9.76 5.88 4.02
C PHE A 16 -10.55 4.91 3.16
N ARG A 17 -10.65 5.21 1.87
CA ARG A 17 -11.28 4.32 0.89
C ARG A 17 -10.21 3.54 0.14
N LEU A 18 -10.47 2.26 -0.08
CA LEU A 18 -9.61 1.36 -0.84
C LEU A 18 -10.36 0.92 -2.10
N ARG A 19 -9.64 0.86 -3.23
CA ARG A 19 -10.10 0.14 -4.42
C ARG A 19 -9.34 -1.17 -4.48
N ILE A 20 -10.08 -2.26 -4.67
CA ILE A 20 -9.55 -3.62 -4.75
C ILE A 20 -10.05 -4.21 -6.07
N GLU A 21 -9.14 -4.53 -6.96
CA GLU A 21 -9.45 -5.11 -8.27
C GLU A 21 -8.83 -6.51 -8.36
N PHE A 22 -9.67 -7.52 -8.54
CA PHE A 22 -9.25 -8.91 -8.67
C PHE A 22 -8.98 -9.20 -10.16
N GLY A 23 -7.74 -9.57 -10.48
CA GLY A 23 -7.37 -10.00 -11.84
C GLY A 23 -7.80 -11.44 -12.12
N GLU A 24 -7.72 -11.85 -13.38
CA GLU A 24 -8.08 -13.20 -13.83
C GLU A 24 -7.27 -14.33 -13.17
N GLN A 25 -6.06 -14.01 -12.70
CA GLN A 25 -5.16 -14.96 -12.04
C GLN A 25 -5.33 -15.02 -10.52
N TYR A 26 -6.27 -14.27 -9.93
CA TYR A 26 -6.53 -14.38 -8.48
C TYR A 26 -7.10 -15.77 -8.14
N PRO A 27 -6.62 -16.45 -7.07
CA PRO A 27 -5.71 -15.96 -6.03
C PRO A 27 -4.22 -16.28 -6.24
N LEU A 28 -3.83 -16.83 -7.39
CA LEU A 28 -2.41 -17.10 -7.70
C LEU A 28 -1.60 -15.80 -7.74
N ASP A 29 -2.17 -14.75 -8.35
CA ASP A 29 -1.65 -13.39 -8.26
C ASP A 29 -2.43 -12.55 -7.23
N PRO A 30 -1.77 -11.55 -6.60
CA PRO A 30 -2.44 -10.64 -5.67
C PRO A 30 -3.52 -9.81 -6.37
N PRO A 31 -4.52 -9.28 -5.66
CA PRO A 31 -5.39 -8.24 -6.18
C PRO A 31 -4.64 -6.90 -6.28
N ASP A 32 -5.08 -6.00 -7.16
CA ASP A 32 -4.60 -4.62 -7.18
C ASP A 32 -5.29 -3.87 -6.04
N VAL A 33 -4.50 -3.33 -5.10
CA VAL A 33 -5.02 -2.59 -3.95
C VAL A 33 -4.41 -1.19 -3.92
N ILE A 34 -5.27 -0.17 -3.98
CA ILE A 34 -4.86 1.24 -3.90
C ILE A 34 -5.75 2.01 -2.93
N PHE A 35 -5.22 3.08 -2.34
CA PHE A 35 -6.02 4.08 -1.64
C PHE A 35 -6.65 5.04 -2.65
N LEU A 36 -7.95 5.30 -2.50
CA LEU A 36 -8.63 6.34 -3.26
C LEU A 36 -8.38 7.71 -2.61
N SER A 37 -8.42 8.77 -3.43
CA SER A 37 -8.28 10.13 -2.92
C SER A 37 -9.44 10.53 -1.98
N PRO A 38 -9.16 11.22 -0.86
CA PRO A 38 -7.81 11.55 -0.35
C PRO A 38 -7.10 10.33 0.25
N SER A 39 -5.86 10.08 -0.18
CA SER A 39 -5.03 8.97 0.32
C SER A 39 -4.23 9.38 1.57
N PRO A 40 -3.94 8.46 2.51
CA PRO A 40 -3.12 8.77 3.67
C PRO A 40 -1.74 9.29 3.24
N ILE A 41 -1.22 10.32 3.92
CA ILE A 41 0.15 10.81 3.74
C ILE A 41 1.08 9.92 4.55
N HIS A 42 1.68 8.92 3.90
CA HIS A 42 2.46 7.87 4.57
C HIS A 42 3.71 7.49 3.77
N PRO A 43 4.85 7.12 4.41
CA PRO A 43 6.11 6.78 3.73
C PRO A 43 6.01 5.65 2.69
N HIS A 44 4.98 4.82 2.80
CA HIS A 44 4.67 3.70 1.90
C HIS A 44 3.42 3.91 1.04
N ILE A 45 2.85 5.13 0.99
CA ILE A 45 1.66 5.45 0.19
C ILE A 45 1.92 6.65 -0.71
N TYR A 46 1.92 6.38 -2.01
CA TYR A 46 2.12 7.37 -3.05
C TYR A 46 0.87 8.24 -3.25
N THR A 47 1.06 9.44 -3.83
CA THR A 47 -0.02 10.40 -4.09
C THR A 47 -1.10 9.83 -5.00
N ASN A 48 -0.75 8.95 -5.95
CA ASN A 48 -1.71 8.24 -6.79
C ASN A 48 -2.44 7.08 -6.08
N GLY A 49 -2.15 6.85 -4.79
CA GLY A 49 -2.79 5.83 -3.97
C GLY A 49 -2.09 4.48 -3.95
N HIS A 50 -0.99 4.32 -4.70
CA HIS A 50 -0.23 3.06 -4.71
C HIS A 50 0.42 2.80 -3.36
N ILE A 51 0.50 1.53 -2.98
CA ILE A 51 0.92 1.09 -1.66
C ILE A 51 2.17 0.23 -1.80
N CYS A 52 3.25 0.64 -1.13
CA CYS A 52 4.49 -0.10 -1.05
C CYS A 52 4.43 -1.09 0.12
N LEU A 53 3.75 -2.24 -0.10
CA LEU A 53 3.62 -3.31 0.88
C LEU A 53 3.80 -4.66 0.17
N ASP A 54 4.76 -5.46 0.62
CA ASP A 54 5.20 -6.72 0.02
C ASP A 54 4.06 -7.69 -0.31
N ILE A 55 3.10 -7.87 0.59
CA ILE A 55 1.96 -8.78 0.40
C ILE A 55 1.03 -8.36 -0.73
N LEU A 56 1.19 -7.16 -1.31
CA LEU A 56 0.40 -6.71 -2.47
C LEU A 56 1.08 -7.03 -3.81
N TYR A 57 2.27 -7.65 -3.78
CA TYR A 57 3.07 -7.94 -4.95
C TYR A 57 3.50 -9.41 -5.00
N SER A 58 3.72 -9.91 -6.21
CA SER A 58 4.30 -11.23 -6.49
C SER A 58 5.77 -11.11 -6.92
N GLY A 59 6.47 -12.24 -7.02
CA GLY A 59 7.86 -12.30 -7.50
C GLY A 59 8.91 -12.19 -6.39
N HIS A 60 10.14 -11.85 -6.76
CA HIS A 60 11.34 -11.95 -5.90
C HIS A 60 11.24 -11.15 -4.58
N ASN A 61 10.54 -10.02 -4.60
CA ASN A 61 10.34 -9.15 -3.42
C ASN A 61 8.86 -9.05 -3.02
N GLY A 62 8.03 -9.99 -3.50
CA GLY A 62 6.61 -10.04 -3.22
C GLY A 62 6.28 -11.05 -2.14
N GLY A 63 5.48 -10.65 -1.16
CA GLY A 63 5.03 -11.50 -0.05
C GLY A 63 3.67 -12.17 -0.31
N TRP A 64 3.07 -11.98 -1.49
CA TRP A 64 1.77 -12.57 -1.76
C TRP A 64 1.81 -14.10 -1.76
N SER A 65 0.82 -14.69 -1.10
CA SER A 65 0.53 -16.11 -1.14
C SER A 65 -0.97 -16.30 -1.37
N PRO A 66 -1.41 -17.29 -2.16
CA PRO A 66 -2.83 -17.62 -2.30
C PRO A 66 -3.53 -17.98 -0.98
N ALA A 67 -2.77 -18.26 0.08
CA ALA A 67 -3.28 -18.49 1.44
C ALA A 67 -3.57 -17.19 2.23
N LEU A 68 -3.25 -16.03 1.67
CA LEU A 68 -3.61 -14.73 2.25
C LEU A 68 -5.08 -14.42 1.99
N THR A 69 -5.71 -13.80 2.98
CA THR A 69 -7.10 -13.36 2.91
C THR A 69 -7.17 -11.84 2.90
N MET A 70 -8.27 -11.27 2.40
CA MET A 70 -8.45 -9.83 2.43
C MET A 70 -8.45 -9.25 3.85
N SER A 71 -8.89 -10.00 4.85
CA SER A 71 -8.79 -9.60 6.25
C SER A 71 -7.34 -9.43 6.70
N LYS A 72 -6.44 -10.33 6.26
CA LYS A 72 -4.99 -10.20 6.53
C LYS A 72 -4.41 -8.98 5.82
N VAL A 73 -4.79 -8.73 4.57
CA VAL A 73 -4.36 -7.53 3.82
C VAL A 73 -4.78 -6.26 4.54
N VAL A 74 -6.06 -6.13 4.91
CA VAL A 74 -6.57 -4.96 5.63
C VAL A 74 -5.89 -4.80 6.99
N LEU A 75 -5.63 -5.90 7.69
CA LEU A 75 -4.89 -5.88 8.96
C LEU A 75 -3.47 -5.33 8.75
N SER A 76 -2.72 -5.82 7.76
CA SER A 76 -1.38 -5.32 7.46
C SER A 76 -1.38 -3.83 7.09
N LEU A 77 -2.36 -3.36 6.32
CA LEU A 77 -2.51 -1.94 6.01
C LEU A 77 -2.78 -1.09 7.26
N ARG A 78 -3.64 -1.57 8.18
CA ARG A 78 -3.90 -0.87 9.46
C ARG A 78 -2.66 -0.85 10.34
N SER A 79 -1.93 -1.97 10.43
CA SER A 79 -0.68 -2.07 11.19
C SER A 79 0.38 -1.12 10.63
N MET A 80 0.52 -1.05 9.30
CA MET A 80 1.40 -0.11 8.61
C MET A 80 1.08 1.35 8.98
N LEU A 81 -0.21 1.74 8.95
CA LEU A 81 -0.62 3.08 9.39
C LEU A 81 -0.37 3.31 10.88
N ALA A 82 -0.55 2.28 11.72
CA ALA A 82 -0.35 2.37 13.15
C ALA A 82 1.12 2.58 13.53
N SER A 83 2.07 2.01 12.78
CA SER A 83 3.49 2.11 13.04
C SER A 83 4.12 3.43 12.58
N ALA A 84 3.39 4.26 11.84
CA ALA A 84 3.90 5.54 11.35
C ALA A 84 4.18 6.52 12.49
N THR A 85 5.38 7.10 12.49
CA THR A 85 5.82 8.14 13.42
C THR A 85 5.68 9.56 12.86
N GLU A 86 5.59 9.70 11.54
CA GLU A 86 5.41 10.97 10.84
C GLU A 86 4.52 10.82 9.59
N LYS A 87 3.79 11.90 9.23
CA LYS A 87 3.04 12.00 7.98
C LYS A 87 3.94 12.58 6.89
N LYS A 88 4.65 11.73 6.16
CA LYS A 88 5.44 12.10 4.98
C LYS A 88 5.10 11.23 3.78
N ARG A 89 5.37 11.71 2.57
CA ARG A 89 5.29 10.92 1.34
C ARG A 89 6.56 10.09 1.13
N PRO A 90 6.52 9.02 0.32
CA PRO A 90 7.71 8.29 -0.08
C PRO A 90 8.72 9.22 -0.79
N PRO A 91 10.03 8.97 -0.67
CA PRO A 91 11.01 9.65 -1.51
C PRO A 91 10.70 9.38 -3.00
N GLY A 92 10.81 10.42 -3.84
CA GLY A 92 10.51 10.30 -5.28
C GLY A 92 9.01 10.19 -5.62
N ASP A 93 8.09 10.49 -4.69
CA ASP A 93 6.65 10.41 -4.91
C ASP A 93 6.17 11.12 -6.19
N ALA A 94 6.62 12.36 -6.41
CA ALA A 94 6.24 13.15 -7.58
C ALA A 94 6.73 12.51 -8.89
N GLU A 95 7.97 12.03 -8.92
CA GLU A 95 8.55 11.38 -10.11
C GLU A 95 7.85 10.04 -10.38
N TYR A 96 7.61 9.25 -9.35
CA TYR A 96 6.86 8.00 -9.46
C TYR A 96 5.45 8.25 -10.01
N CYS A 97 4.71 9.20 -9.43
CA CYS A 97 3.35 9.51 -9.86
C CYS A 97 3.32 10.07 -11.29
N ALA A 98 4.28 10.91 -11.69
CA ALA A 98 4.40 11.40 -13.06
C ALA A 98 4.70 10.27 -14.06
N ARG A 99 5.56 9.33 -13.68
CA ARG A 99 5.91 8.17 -14.51
C ARG A 99 4.74 7.20 -14.63
N VAL A 100 4.09 6.84 -13.53
CA VAL A 100 3.15 5.71 -13.45
C VAL A 100 1.72 6.14 -13.73
N GLY A 101 1.33 7.33 -13.29
CA GLY A 101 -0.04 7.83 -13.38
C GLY A 101 -1.03 6.94 -12.62
N ASN A 102 -2.15 6.62 -13.27
CA ASN A 102 -3.23 5.78 -12.73
C ASN A 102 -3.15 4.31 -13.22
N ARG A 103 -2.01 3.90 -13.77
CA ARG A 103 -1.80 2.52 -14.24
C ARG A 103 -1.73 1.56 -13.06
N SER A 104 -1.97 0.28 -13.29
CA SER A 104 -1.88 -0.75 -12.26
C SER A 104 -0.54 -0.67 -11.50
N PRO A 105 -0.55 -0.73 -10.15
CA PRO A 105 0.67 -0.77 -9.33
C PRO A 105 1.53 -2.00 -9.64
N LYS A 106 0.98 -3.07 -10.24
CA LYS A 106 1.78 -4.24 -10.66
C LYS A 106 2.70 -3.97 -11.84
N LEU A 107 2.40 -2.96 -12.65
CA LEU A 107 3.25 -2.56 -13.78
C LEU A 107 4.51 -1.82 -13.32
N THR A 108 4.62 -1.50 -12.03
CA THR A 108 5.80 -0.85 -11.50
C THR A 108 6.78 -1.89 -10.99
N ARG A 109 7.95 -1.96 -11.62
CA ARG A 109 9.09 -2.72 -11.11
C ARG A 109 9.59 -2.01 -9.84
N TRP A 110 9.10 -2.46 -8.68
CA TRP A 110 9.54 -1.95 -7.39
C TRP A 110 11.00 -2.36 -7.17
N MET A 111 11.90 -1.39 -7.17
CA MET A 111 13.18 -1.51 -6.50
C MET A 111 12.95 -1.07 -5.06
N PHE A 112 12.67 -2.02 -4.17
CA PHE A 112 12.71 -1.76 -2.75
C PHE A 112 14.18 -1.53 -2.40
N GLU A 113 14.56 -0.30 -2.06
CA GLU A 113 15.89 0.00 -1.53
C GLU A 113 15.94 -0.38 -0.04
N ASP A 114 15.78 -1.67 0.28
CA ASP A 114 15.97 -2.22 1.62
C ASP A 114 17.08 -3.28 1.61
N ASP A 115 18.20 -2.98 0.94
CA ASP A 115 19.39 -3.83 0.86
C ASP A 115 20.62 -3.12 1.45
N LYS A 116 20.46 -2.51 2.63
CA LYS A 116 21.58 -2.11 3.49
C LYS A 116 21.26 -2.32 4.96
N VAL A 117 21.46 -3.56 5.41
CA VAL A 117 21.95 -3.85 6.77
C VAL A 117 23.20 -4.72 6.67
#